data_AF-A0A553FKA7-F1
#
_entry.id   AF-A0A553FKA7-F1
#
_cell.length_a   1.000
_cell.length_b   1.000
_cell.length_c   1.000
_cell.angle_alpha   90.00
_cell.angle_beta   90.00
_cell.angle_gamma   90.00
#
_symmetry.space_group_name_H-M   'P 1'
#
loop_
_entity.id
_entity.type
_entity.pdbx_description
1 polymer ?
#
loop_
_entity_poly.entity_id
_entity_poly.type
_entity_poly.pdbx_seq_one_letter_code
_entity_poly.pdbx_strand_id
1 'polypeptide(L)'
;MKTNIILLLLLGYNFLFSQPRIETSTTAHFYCPPCNLECDDKIFNAAGTCDVCGMKLTEMTPDQRVKQMKEQMTIAFYLQDRVEILDFAGPLEVLSYSGFEIFTVSKTKDPIRSQGILTVIPDYSIEDAPHAEILAFFGGNSGAASGDPEVIKWIRSRTEVDYHFSVCTGAFVLAESGQLTGKTATTFHSALSRLRDDYPEINVRDNVRFVDNGKVITTAGISAGIDGALHLVAKLKGLAVARLVAYNMEYDKWKPGEGLILSEDNPYDIPILSRETLTMYEGTYEVEGGKKAIVVAGEEGNTLYAIIENRVSPLFYISKDHYLNERGDELVFLWEGNKVAAYTRDDEKRFKKLNDQIKNARNRIINIGF
;
A
#
# COMPACT_ATOMS: atom_id res chain seq x y z
N MET A 1 -3.65 -64.63 -24.30
CA MET A 1 -2.79 -63.43 -24.26
C MET A 1 -2.90 -62.80 -22.89
N LYS A 2 -1.80 -62.81 -22.13
CA LYS A 2 -1.68 -62.19 -20.81
C LYS A 2 -1.47 -60.68 -21.00
N THR A 3 -2.24 -59.85 -20.33
CA THR A 3 -1.98 -58.39 -20.28
C THR A 3 -1.63 -58.04 -18.85
N ASN A 4 -0.36 -57.68 -18.63
CA ASN A 4 0.24 -57.36 -17.35
C ASN A 4 -0.26 -56.02 -16.82
N ILE A 5 -0.61 -55.99 -15.54
CA ILE A 5 -0.81 -54.78 -14.74
C ILE A 5 0.57 -54.29 -14.31
N ILE A 6 0.98 -53.10 -14.77
CA ILE A 6 2.19 -52.42 -14.31
C ILE A 6 1.79 -51.48 -13.18
N LEU A 7 2.23 -51.82 -11.96
CA LEU A 7 2.11 -51.02 -10.76
C LEU A 7 3.29 -50.02 -10.73
N LEU A 8 3.03 -48.74 -11.00
CA LEU A 8 4.02 -47.67 -10.89
C LEU A 8 4.05 -47.14 -9.45
N LEU A 9 5.10 -47.51 -8.71
CA LEU A 9 5.45 -46.96 -7.41
C LEU A 9 5.99 -45.52 -7.59
N LEU A 10 5.17 -44.51 -7.25
CA LEU A 10 5.61 -43.13 -7.12
C LEU A 10 6.36 -42.94 -5.80
N LEU A 11 7.69 -42.93 -5.87
CA LEU A 11 8.57 -42.48 -4.80
C LEU A 11 8.40 -40.97 -4.63
N GLY A 12 7.69 -40.56 -3.57
CA GLY A 12 7.57 -39.17 -3.16
C GLY A 12 8.91 -38.64 -2.68
N TYR A 13 9.54 -37.77 -3.47
CA TYR A 13 10.66 -36.95 -3.05
C TYR A 13 10.11 -35.81 -2.19
N ASN A 14 10.20 -35.95 -0.87
CA ASN A 14 9.99 -34.83 0.06
C ASN A 14 11.19 -33.89 -0.05
N PHE A 15 11.13 -32.91 -0.95
CA PHE A 15 11.95 -31.72 -0.83
C PHE A 15 11.39 -30.87 0.31
N LEU A 16 11.97 -31.04 1.50
CA LEU A 16 11.91 -30.06 2.57
C LEU A 16 12.65 -28.81 2.09
N PHE A 17 11.95 -27.91 1.42
CA PHE A 17 12.41 -26.52 1.28
C PHE A 17 12.30 -25.89 2.67
N SER A 18 13.44 -25.79 3.38
CA SER A 18 13.56 -24.84 4.47
C SER A 18 13.40 -23.46 3.86
N GLN A 19 12.27 -22.81 4.11
CA GLN A 19 12.15 -21.37 3.87
C GLN A 19 13.32 -20.70 4.62
N PRO A 20 14.10 -19.82 3.99
CA PRO A 20 14.96 -18.93 4.76
C PRO A 20 14.04 -18.11 5.64
N ARG A 21 14.08 -18.40 6.94
CA ARG A 21 13.50 -17.55 7.96
C ARG A 21 14.20 -16.20 7.77
N ILE A 22 13.48 -15.18 7.32
CA ILE A 22 13.96 -13.81 7.45
C ILE A 22 14.12 -13.62 8.95
N GLU A 23 15.36 -13.73 9.43
CA GLU A 23 15.69 -13.34 10.79
C GLU A 23 15.47 -11.83 10.85
N THR A 24 14.32 -11.43 11.39
CA THR A 24 14.06 -10.05 11.81
C THR A 24 15.14 -9.69 12.82
N SER A 25 16.15 -8.94 12.40
CA SER A 25 17.18 -8.43 13.31
C SER A 25 16.50 -7.45 14.26
N THR A 26 16.33 -7.86 15.51
CA THR A 26 15.73 -7.04 16.57
C THR A 26 16.73 -6.07 17.20
N THR A 27 17.99 -6.10 16.77
CA THR A 27 19.03 -5.23 17.34
C THR A 27 18.81 -3.81 16.85
N ALA A 28 18.58 -2.88 17.79
CA ALA A 28 18.45 -1.47 17.47
C ALA A 28 19.80 -0.91 16.97
N HIS A 29 19.73 -0.07 15.95
CA HIS A 29 20.85 0.71 15.44
C HIS A 29 20.50 2.20 15.44
N PHE A 30 21.49 3.05 15.22
CA PHE A 30 21.25 4.48 15.07
C PHE A 30 21.13 4.82 13.59
N TYR A 31 20.10 5.56 13.23
CA TYR A 31 19.86 6.03 11.87
C TYR A 31 19.71 7.54 11.86
N CYS A 32 20.12 8.17 10.78
CA CYS A 32 19.80 9.57 10.53
C CYS A 32 18.29 9.70 10.27
N PRO A 33 17.54 10.59 10.95
CA PRO A 33 16.19 10.95 10.50
C PRO A 33 16.25 11.37 9.02
N PRO A 34 15.27 11.00 8.19
CA PRO A 34 15.46 11.15 6.77
C PRO A 34 15.75 12.61 6.37
N CYS A 35 16.89 12.75 5.72
CA CYS A 35 17.56 14.00 5.38
C CYS A 35 17.47 14.31 3.89
N ASN A 36 17.06 13.32 3.09
CA ASN A 36 17.15 13.26 1.63
C ASN A 36 18.57 13.53 1.11
N LEU A 37 19.56 13.01 1.83
CA LEU A 37 20.98 13.02 1.46
C LEU A 37 21.53 11.60 1.64
N GLU A 38 22.79 11.38 1.25
CA GLU A 38 23.50 10.10 1.41
C GLU A 38 23.56 9.55 2.86
N CYS A 39 23.13 10.33 3.86
CA CYS A 39 22.99 9.86 5.23
C CYS A 39 21.88 8.83 5.44
N ASP A 40 20.89 8.76 4.56
CA ASP A 40 19.67 7.99 4.81
C ASP A 40 19.87 6.47 4.71
N ASP A 41 20.89 6.01 3.99
CA ASP A 41 21.21 4.59 3.90
C ASP A 41 22.30 4.14 4.90
N LYS A 42 22.79 5.06 5.75
CA LYS A 42 23.87 4.78 6.69
C LYS A 42 23.33 4.24 8.02
N ILE A 43 23.95 3.16 8.49
CA ILE A 43 23.79 2.65 9.85
C ILE A 43 24.91 3.25 10.71
N PHE A 44 24.53 3.90 11.80
CA PHE A 44 25.45 4.48 12.77
C PHE A 44 25.58 3.56 14.00
N ASN A 45 26.82 3.44 14.50
CA ASN A 45 27.15 2.53 15.59
C ASN A 45 26.93 3.11 17.00
N ALA A 46 26.60 4.41 17.10
CA ALA A 46 26.40 5.10 18.38
C ALA A 46 25.43 6.26 18.24
N ALA A 47 24.81 6.64 19.36
CA ALA A 47 24.05 7.87 19.47
C ALA A 47 24.92 9.10 19.16
N GLY A 48 24.31 10.15 18.61
CA GLY A 48 25.03 11.38 18.28
C GLY A 48 24.29 12.20 17.24
N THR A 49 25.05 12.96 16.46
CA THR A 49 24.57 13.71 15.30
C THR A 49 25.14 13.09 14.03
N CYS A 50 24.32 13.04 12.98
CA CYS A 50 24.73 12.64 11.64
C CYS A 50 25.90 13.51 11.17
N ASP A 51 26.96 12.88 10.68
CA ASP A 51 28.17 13.52 10.17
C ASP A 51 27.98 14.17 8.79
N VAL A 52 26.90 13.83 8.09
CA VAL A 52 26.51 14.42 6.80
C VAL A 52 25.63 15.64 6.98
N CYS A 53 24.50 15.51 7.69
CA CYS A 53 23.46 16.56 7.74
C CYS A 53 23.35 17.28 9.10
N GLY A 54 24.07 16.81 10.13
CA GLY A 54 24.02 17.40 11.47
C GLY A 54 22.77 17.07 12.30
N MET A 55 21.80 16.33 11.76
CA MET A 55 20.60 15.92 12.51
C MET A 55 20.91 14.93 13.62
N LYS A 56 20.16 14.99 14.72
CA LYS A 56 20.29 14.04 15.83
C LYS A 56 19.88 12.65 15.37
N LEU A 57 20.75 11.65 15.57
CA LEU A 57 20.49 10.26 15.24
C LEU A 57 19.40 9.68 16.13
N THR A 58 18.57 8.82 15.55
CA THR A 58 17.47 8.13 16.21
C THR A 58 17.77 6.65 16.32
N GLU A 59 17.58 6.08 17.51
CA GLU A 59 17.70 4.64 17.75
C GLU A 59 16.43 3.93 17.29
N MET A 60 16.57 2.94 16.42
CA MET A 60 15.45 2.14 15.92
C MET A 60 15.94 0.79 15.38
N THR A 61 15.07 -0.21 15.30
CA THR A 61 15.36 -1.49 14.65
C THR A 61 15.39 -1.34 13.12
N PRO A 62 16.03 -2.24 12.37
CA PRO A 62 15.93 -2.28 10.91
C PRO A 62 14.48 -2.27 10.40
N ASP A 63 13.57 -2.99 11.05
CA ASP A 63 12.14 -3.00 10.69
C ASP A 63 11.49 -1.62 10.90
N GLN A 64 11.82 -0.94 12.01
CA GLN A 64 11.37 0.43 12.26
C GLN A 64 11.97 1.43 11.26
N ARG A 65 13.22 1.22 10.82
CA ARG A 65 13.84 2.04 9.77
C ARG A 65 13.14 1.85 8.43
N VAL A 66 12.91 0.61 8.02
CA VAL A 66 12.16 0.30 6.79
C VAL A 66 10.76 0.90 6.86
N LYS A 67 10.09 0.80 8.02
CA LYS A 67 8.80 1.44 8.25
C LYS A 67 8.88 2.97 8.10
N GLN A 68 9.86 3.63 8.74
CA GLN A 68 10.07 5.07 8.63
C GLN A 68 10.37 5.51 7.19
N MET A 69 11.24 4.80 6.47
CA MET A 69 11.57 5.12 5.09
C MET A 69 10.35 4.99 4.17
N LYS A 70 9.55 3.93 4.35
CA LYS A 70 8.30 3.77 3.60
C LYS A 70 7.24 4.80 3.98
N GLU A 71 7.24 5.27 5.23
CA GLU A 71 6.39 6.36 5.69
C GLU A 71 6.80 7.71 5.11
N GLN A 72 8.04 7.87 4.63
CA GLN A 72 8.57 9.12 4.07
C GLN A 72 8.85 9.08 2.57
N MET A 73 8.34 8.05 1.88
CA MET A 73 8.45 7.97 0.43
C MET A 73 7.74 9.17 -0.22
N THR A 74 8.42 9.72 -1.21
CA THR A 74 8.00 10.88 -1.98
C THR A 74 7.53 10.47 -3.37
N ILE A 75 6.46 11.09 -3.84
CA ILE A 75 5.84 10.80 -5.14
C ILE A 75 5.79 12.08 -5.98
N ALA A 76 6.43 12.04 -7.14
CA ALA A 76 6.31 13.08 -8.14
C ALA A 76 5.12 12.80 -9.06
N PHE A 77 4.08 13.61 -8.97
CA PHE A 77 2.93 13.58 -9.86
C PHE A 77 3.22 14.43 -11.10
N TYR A 78 3.53 13.79 -12.22
CA TYR A 78 3.72 14.52 -13.47
C TYR A 78 2.37 14.89 -14.10
N LEU A 79 2.11 16.18 -14.25
CA LEU A 79 0.87 16.72 -14.80
C LEU A 79 1.14 17.47 -16.10
N GLN A 80 0.41 17.12 -17.15
CA GLN A 80 0.40 17.82 -18.43
C GLN A 80 -0.81 18.74 -18.56
N ASP A 81 -0.74 19.72 -19.47
CA ASP A 81 -1.93 20.46 -19.87
C ASP A 81 -3.03 19.52 -20.36
N ARG A 82 -4.28 19.76 -19.92
CA ARG A 82 -5.43 18.87 -20.13
C ARG A 82 -5.29 17.47 -19.54
N VAL A 83 -4.54 17.32 -18.44
CA VAL A 83 -4.63 16.13 -17.58
C VAL A 83 -6.09 15.90 -17.13
N GLU A 84 -6.48 14.64 -16.97
CA GLU A 84 -7.78 14.24 -16.42
C GLU A 84 -7.77 14.41 -14.91
N ILE A 85 -8.72 15.16 -14.34
CA ILE A 85 -8.63 15.57 -12.93
C ILE A 85 -8.68 14.36 -12.00
N LEU A 86 -9.64 13.47 -12.22
CA LEU A 86 -9.87 12.38 -11.30
C LEU A 86 -8.80 11.28 -11.44
N ASP A 87 -8.08 11.25 -12.57
CA ASP A 87 -6.94 10.35 -12.74
C ASP A 87 -5.82 10.66 -11.74
N PHE A 88 -5.59 11.93 -11.38
CA PHE A 88 -4.58 12.29 -10.37
C PHE A 88 -5.19 12.59 -9.00
N ALA A 89 -6.35 13.26 -8.92
CA ALA A 89 -6.96 13.63 -7.65
C ALA A 89 -7.40 12.41 -6.83
N GLY A 90 -7.88 11.34 -7.48
CA GLY A 90 -8.25 10.09 -6.81
C GLY A 90 -7.06 9.43 -6.12
N PRO A 91 -5.99 9.08 -6.86
CA PRO A 91 -4.75 8.58 -6.27
C PRO A 91 -4.12 9.54 -5.25
N LEU A 92 -4.16 10.85 -5.50
CA LEU A 92 -3.62 11.86 -4.59
C LEU A 92 -4.28 11.76 -3.21
N GLU A 93 -5.61 11.65 -3.16
CA GLU A 93 -6.35 11.51 -1.89
C GLU A 93 -5.91 10.25 -1.13
N VAL A 94 -5.86 9.10 -1.82
CA VAL A 94 -5.42 7.83 -1.23
C VAL A 94 -3.99 7.92 -0.67
N LEU A 95 -3.06 8.44 -1.47
CA LEU A 95 -1.65 8.45 -1.13
C LEU A 95 -1.36 9.47 -0.03
N SER A 96 -2.02 10.63 -0.06
CA SER A 96 -1.95 11.64 1.01
C SER A 96 -2.46 11.11 2.35
N TYR A 97 -3.61 10.44 2.38
CA TYR A 97 -4.17 9.84 3.61
C TYR A 97 -3.31 8.71 4.18
N SER A 98 -2.48 8.08 3.33
CA SER A 98 -1.52 7.07 3.78
C SER A 98 -0.17 7.65 4.22
N GLY A 99 0.01 8.97 4.13
CA GLY A 99 1.20 9.70 4.57
C GLY A 99 2.37 9.66 3.59
N PHE A 100 2.15 9.50 2.28
CA PHE A 100 3.23 9.80 1.32
C PHE A 100 3.41 11.31 1.18
N GLU A 101 4.64 11.76 0.95
CA GLU A 101 4.89 13.14 0.51
C GLU A 101 4.64 13.21 -0.99
N ILE A 102 3.83 14.17 -1.44
CA ILE A 102 3.44 14.28 -2.85
C ILE A 102 3.72 15.71 -3.31
N PHE A 103 4.39 15.84 -4.45
CA PHE A 103 4.54 17.11 -5.15
C PHE A 103 4.20 16.98 -6.63
N THR A 104 3.79 18.08 -7.23
CA THR A 104 3.41 18.14 -8.65
C THR A 104 4.55 18.64 -9.51
N VAL A 105 4.73 18.01 -10.68
CA VAL A 105 5.74 18.37 -11.68
C VAL A 105 5.06 18.57 -13.01
N SER A 106 5.46 19.59 -13.75
CA SER A 106 5.08 19.76 -15.16
C SER A 106 6.30 20.12 -15.99
N LYS A 107 6.14 20.25 -17.31
CA LYS A 107 7.22 20.75 -18.17
C LYS A 107 7.77 22.11 -17.70
N THR A 108 6.87 23.04 -17.37
CA THR A 108 7.20 24.35 -16.79
C THR A 108 6.34 24.58 -15.55
N LYS A 109 6.60 25.64 -14.79
CA LYS A 109 5.76 26.06 -13.66
C LYS A 109 4.53 26.90 -14.09
N ASP A 110 4.32 27.04 -15.39
CA ASP A 110 3.17 27.79 -15.89
C ASP A 110 1.87 27.07 -15.50
N PRO A 111 0.79 27.82 -15.19
CA PRO A 111 -0.49 27.21 -14.88
C PRO A 111 -1.01 26.34 -16.03
N ILE A 112 -1.41 25.11 -15.71
CA ILE A 112 -2.02 24.17 -16.66
C ILE A 112 -3.55 24.13 -16.50
N ARG A 113 -4.27 23.72 -17.55
CA ARG A 113 -5.73 23.61 -17.56
C ARG A 113 -6.17 22.15 -17.59
N SER A 114 -6.42 21.56 -16.42
CA SER A 114 -7.00 20.21 -16.28
C SER A 114 -8.37 20.15 -16.98
N GLN A 115 -8.50 19.25 -17.96
CA GLN A 115 -9.65 19.13 -18.88
C GLN A 115 -10.14 20.45 -19.50
N GLY A 116 -9.32 21.52 -19.51
CA GLY A 116 -9.75 22.86 -19.92
C GLY A 116 -10.56 23.65 -18.88
N ILE A 117 -10.82 23.11 -17.69
CA ILE A 117 -11.76 23.67 -16.70
C ILE A 117 -11.04 24.21 -15.46
N LEU A 118 -10.22 23.38 -14.82
CA LEU A 118 -9.56 23.72 -13.55
C LEU A 118 -8.12 24.13 -13.80
N THR A 119 -7.67 25.16 -13.11
CA THR A 119 -6.28 25.63 -13.18
C THR A 119 -5.49 24.92 -12.10
N VAL A 120 -4.38 24.29 -12.49
CA VAL A 120 -3.42 23.70 -11.56
C VAL A 120 -2.10 24.43 -11.75
N ILE A 121 -1.48 24.86 -10.65
CA ILE A 121 -0.15 25.47 -10.65
C ILE A 121 0.81 24.40 -10.14
N PRO A 122 1.73 23.87 -10.99
CA PRO A 122 2.69 22.86 -10.58
C PRO A 122 3.67 23.41 -9.54
N ASP A 123 4.07 22.59 -8.58
CA ASP A 123 5.08 22.95 -7.58
C ASP A 123 6.47 23.12 -8.23
N TYR A 124 6.79 22.20 -9.16
CA TYR A 124 8.08 22.08 -9.82
C TYR A 124 7.95 21.96 -11.36
N SER A 125 9.01 22.36 -12.06
CA SER A 125 9.22 22.01 -13.46
C SER A 125 10.12 20.77 -13.56
N ILE A 126 10.25 20.20 -14.76
CA ILE A 126 11.24 19.14 -15.00
C ILE A 126 12.70 19.58 -14.75
N GLU A 127 12.97 20.88 -14.75
CA GLU A 127 14.31 21.45 -14.51
C GLU A 127 14.68 21.49 -13.03
N ASP A 128 13.69 21.66 -12.13
CA ASP A 128 13.93 21.88 -10.70
C ASP A 128 13.19 20.90 -9.77
N ALA A 129 12.49 19.90 -10.33
CA ALA A 129 11.86 18.86 -9.53
C ALA A 129 12.87 18.11 -8.66
N PRO A 130 12.61 17.97 -7.34
CA PRO A 130 13.47 17.20 -6.45
C PRO A 130 13.44 15.71 -6.78
N HIS A 131 14.26 14.92 -6.10
CA HIS A 131 14.20 13.46 -6.18
C HIS A 131 12.86 12.95 -5.60
N ALA A 132 12.40 11.81 -6.12
CA ALA A 132 11.23 11.09 -5.64
C ALA A 132 11.41 9.60 -5.90
N GLU A 133 11.02 8.76 -4.95
CA GLU A 133 11.09 7.31 -5.06
C GLU A 133 10.03 6.76 -6.03
N ILE A 134 8.96 7.53 -6.28
CA ILE A 134 7.85 7.13 -7.14
C ILE A 134 7.54 8.22 -8.18
N LEU A 135 7.46 7.83 -9.46
CA LEU A 135 6.96 8.70 -10.52
C LEU A 135 5.55 8.27 -10.95
N ALA A 136 4.59 9.20 -10.93
CA ALA A 136 3.20 8.95 -11.28
C ALA A 136 2.75 9.74 -12.52
N PHE A 137 2.09 9.07 -13.46
CA PHE A 137 1.65 9.66 -14.74
C PHE A 137 0.16 9.42 -15.00
N PHE A 138 -0.53 10.43 -15.51
CA PHE A 138 -2.00 10.44 -15.57
C PHE A 138 -2.52 10.63 -16.99
N GLY A 139 -3.78 10.26 -17.21
CA GLY A 139 -4.42 10.35 -18.51
C GLY A 139 -4.89 11.76 -18.87
N GLY A 140 -5.92 11.83 -19.72
CA GLY A 140 -6.26 13.06 -20.44
C GLY A 140 -5.36 13.21 -21.67
N ASN A 141 -4.75 14.38 -21.84
CA ASN A 141 -3.85 14.65 -22.97
C ASN A 141 -2.43 14.09 -22.77
N SER A 142 -2.31 12.83 -22.37
CA SER A 142 -1.01 12.20 -22.10
C SER A 142 -0.05 12.20 -23.31
N GLY A 143 -0.58 12.33 -24.53
CA GLY A 143 0.21 12.54 -25.75
C GLY A 143 1.10 13.79 -25.72
N ALA A 144 0.71 14.83 -24.99
CA ALA A 144 1.56 16.01 -24.79
C ALA A 144 2.79 15.72 -23.93
N ALA A 145 2.70 14.76 -23.01
CA ALA A 145 3.83 14.32 -22.20
C ALA A 145 4.67 13.25 -22.92
N SER A 146 3.99 12.23 -23.49
CA SER A 146 4.67 11.10 -24.14
C SER A 146 5.34 11.51 -25.45
N GLY A 147 4.81 12.50 -26.15
CA GLY A 147 5.37 13.04 -27.39
C GLY A 147 6.42 14.15 -27.20
N ASP A 148 6.73 14.54 -25.96
CA ASP A 148 7.69 15.61 -25.67
C ASP A 148 9.07 15.02 -25.34
N PRO A 149 10.10 15.22 -26.18
CA PRO A 149 11.42 14.64 -25.96
C PRO A 149 12.11 15.10 -24.68
N GLU A 150 11.83 16.32 -24.21
CA GLU A 150 12.44 16.87 -22.99
C GLU A 150 11.86 16.19 -21.76
N VAL A 151 10.55 15.96 -21.76
CA VAL A 151 9.84 15.21 -20.69
C VAL A 151 10.32 13.77 -20.65
N ILE A 152 10.37 13.08 -21.80
CA ILE A 152 10.86 11.70 -21.86
C ILE A 152 12.32 11.59 -21.42
N LYS A 153 13.16 12.55 -21.82
CA LYS A 153 14.57 12.62 -21.37
C LYS A 153 14.65 12.83 -19.86
N TRP A 154 13.81 13.70 -19.30
CA TRP A 154 13.73 13.93 -17.86
C TRP A 154 13.38 12.64 -17.11
N ILE A 155 12.33 11.92 -17.54
CA ILE A 155 11.92 10.63 -16.92
C ILE A 155 13.09 9.64 -16.94
N ARG A 156 13.74 9.47 -18.11
CA ARG A 156 14.87 8.55 -18.26
C ARG A 156 16.11 8.96 -17.45
N SER A 157 16.27 10.24 -17.15
CA SER A 157 17.39 10.77 -16.37
C SER A 157 17.23 10.57 -14.87
N ARG A 158 16.02 10.29 -14.38
CA ARG A 158 15.76 10.03 -12.96
C ARG A 158 16.27 8.63 -12.61
N THR A 159 17.46 8.61 -12.03
CA THR A 159 18.02 7.43 -11.36
C THR A 159 17.39 7.30 -9.98
N GLU A 160 17.35 6.09 -9.41
CA GLU A 160 16.84 5.85 -8.04
C GLU A 160 15.32 6.06 -7.88
N VAL A 161 14.55 5.71 -8.92
CA VAL A 161 13.10 5.55 -8.84
C VAL A 161 12.77 4.09 -8.55
N ASP A 162 12.11 3.82 -7.43
CA ASP A 162 11.73 2.48 -6.99
C ASP A 162 10.49 1.97 -7.72
N TYR A 163 9.49 2.84 -7.90
CA TYR A 163 8.21 2.50 -8.50
C TYR A 163 7.73 3.52 -9.53
N HIS A 164 7.03 3.02 -10.54
CA HIS A 164 6.28 3.84 -11.48
C HIS A 164 4.79 3.54 -11.34
N PHE A 165 3.97 4.58 -11.34
CA PHE A 165 2.52 4.47 -11.28
C PHE A 165 1.91 5.16 -12.49
N SER A 166 0.86 4.60 -13.08
CA SER A 166 0.08 5.34 -14.08
C SER A 166 -1.39 5.04 -14.05
N VAL A 167 -2.18 6.07 -14.35
CA VAL A 167 -3.64 5.94 -14.55
C VAL A 167 -4.00 6.22 -16.00
N CYS A 168 -4.98 5.46 -16.53
CA CYS A 168 -5.59 5.72 -17.82
C CYS A 168 -4.52 5.74 -18.93
N THR A 169 -4.51 6.77 -19.77
CA THR A 169 -3.55 6.95 -20.86
C THR A 169 -2.17 7.43 -20.39
N GLY A 170 -1.95 7.61 -19.08
CA GLY A 170 -0.62 7.84 -18.49
C GLY A 170 0.36 6.70 -18.79
N ALA A 171 -0.15 5.49 -19.04
CA ALA A 171 0.65 4.34 -19.48
C ALA A 171 1.47 4.61 -20.76
N PHE A 172 1.03 5.51 -21.65
CA PHE A 172 1.80 5.88 -22.85
C PHE A 172 3.08 6.63 -22.51
N VAL A 173 3.11 7.39 -21.41
CA VAL A 173 4.33 8.07 -20.94
C VAL A 173 5.35 7.04 -20.45
N LEU A 174 4.89 6.00 -19.75
CA LEU A 174 5.71 4.87 -19.31
C LEU A 174 6.17 4.00 -20.49
N ALA A 175 5.33 3.82 -21.51
CA ALA A 175 5.70 3.12 -22.74
C ALA A 175 6.80 3.86 -23.50
N GLU A 176 6.63 5.15 -23.77
CA GLU A 176 7.61 5.97 -24.48
C GLU A 176 8.93 6.12 -23.73
N SER A 177 8.89 6.24 -22.40
CA SER A 177 10.12 6.30 -21.60
C SER A 177 10.86 4.95 -21.53
N GLY A 178 10.26 3.85 -21.99
CA GLY A 178 10.84 2.50 -22.01
C GLY A 178 10.61 1.72 -20.71
N GLN A 179 9.83 2.25 -19.77
CA GLN A 179 9.58 1.61 -18.47
C GLN A 179 8.67 0.38 -18.59
N LEU A 180 7.90 0.27 -19.68
CA LEU A 180 7.01 -0.88 -19.94
C LEU A 180 7.58 -1.92 -20.92
N THR A 181 8.77 -1.71 -21.48
CA THR A 181 9.37 -2.62 -22.46
C THR A 181 9.49 -4.05 -21.90
N GLY A 182 8.88 -5.02 -22.59
CA GLY A 182 8.85 -6.43 -22.17
C GLY A 182 8.00 -6.72 -20.93
N LYS A 183 7.20 -5.76 -20.45
CA LYS A 183 6.37 -5.91 -19.24
C LYS A 183 4.90 -6.11 -19.57
N THR A 184 4.15 -6.55 -18.57
CA THR A 184 2.69 -6.60 -18.63
C THR A 184 2.11 -5.30 -18.09
N ALA A 185 1.12 -4.72 -18.77
CA ALA A 185 0.48 -3.46 -18.40
C ALA A 185 -0.99 -3.42 -18.83
N THR A 186 -1.74 -2.44 -18.33
CA THR A 186 -3.08 -2.06 -18.80
C THR A 186 -3.15 -0.55 -19.04
N THR A 187 -4.23 -0.08 -19.65
CA THR A 187 -4.53 1.35 -19.85
C THR A 187 -6.04 1.56 -19.94
N PHE A 188 -6.46 2.77 -20.26
CA PHE A 188 -7.87 3.09 -20.52
C PHE A 188 -8.45 2.23 -21.62
N HIS A 189 -9.69 1.77 -21.44
CA HIS A 189 -10.29 0.75 -22.30
C HIS A 189 -10.27 1.11 -23.80
N SER A 190 -10.46 2.38 -24.17
CA SER A 190 -10.44 2.81 -25.57
C SER A 190 -9.02 2.92 -26.16
N ALA A 191 -7.99 2.93 -25.31
CA ALA A 191 -6.60 3.06 -25.72
C ALA A 191 -5.84 1.72 -25.73
N LEU A 192 -6.48 0.62 -25.31
CA LEU A 192 -5.85 -0.71 -25.25
C LEU A 192 -5.33 -1.20 -26.61
N SER A 193 -6.11 -1.04 -27.69
CA SER A 193 -5.65 -1.44 -29.04
C SER A 193 -4.42 -0.63 -29.44
N ARG A 194 -4.50 0.69 -29.29
CA ARG A 194 -3.39 1.58 -29.63
C ARG A 194 -2.12 1.25 -28.85
N LEU A 195 -2.22 0.96 -27.54
CA LEU A 195 -1.04 0.59 -26.75
C LEU A 195 -0.41 -0.72 -27.26
N ARG A 196 -1.22 -1.69 -27.72
CA ARG A 196 -0.72 -2.93 -28.33
C ARG A 196 -0.06 -2.70 -29.67
N ASP A 197 -0.66 -1.85 -30.50
CA ASP A 197 -0.22 -1.59 -31.86
C ASP A 197 1.07 -0.75 -31.89
N ASP A 198 1.12 0.31 -31.06
CA ASP A 198 2.26 1.23 -30.98
C ASP A 198 3.47 0.61 -30.24
N TYR A 199 3.24 -0.30 -29.28
CA TYR A 199 4.29 -0.93 -28.45
C TYR A 199 4.12 -2.45 -28.35
N PRO A 200 4.48 -3.22 -29.40
CA PRO A 200 4.22 -4.66 -29.48
C PRO A 200 4.99 -5.51 -28.45
N GLU A 201 6.02 -4.96 -27.79
CA GLU A 201 6.74 -5.63 -26.71
C GLU A 201 6.01 -5.58 -25.36
N ILE A 202 4.96 -4.78 -25.23
CA ILE A 202 4.15 -4.69 -24.02
C ILE A 202 3.05 -5.77 -24.08
N ASN A 203 3.00 -6.61 -23.06
CA ASN A 203 1.90 -7.56 -22.88
C ASN A 203 0.67 -6.83 -22.30
N VAL A 204 -0.15 -6.25 -23.17
CA VAL A 204 -1.31 -5.43 -22.76
C VAL A 204 -2.51 -6.29 -22.35
N ARG A 205 -2.97 -6.10 -21.11
CA ARG A 205 -4.13 -6.77 -20.53
C ARG A 205 -5.36 -5.88 -20.58
N ASP A 206 -6.48 -6.48 -20.97
CA ASP A 206 -7.81 -5.89 -20.86
C ASP A 206 -8.56 -6.47 -19.66
N ASN A 207 -9.74 -5.92 -19.36
CA ASN A 207 -10.65 -6.42 -18.32
C ASN A 207 -10.02 -6.55 -16.91
N VAL A 208 -9.01 -5.73 -16.61
CA VAL A 208 -8.36 -5.64 -15.30
C VAL A 208 -8.37 -4.20 -14.83
N ARG A 209 -8.57 -3.96 -13.52
CA ARG A 209 -8.56 -2.60 -12.95
C ARG A 209 -7.14 -2.05 -12.92
N PHE A 210 -6.18 -2.87 -12.52
CA PHE A 210 -4.76 -2.53 -12.56
C PHE A 210 -3.92 -3.76 -12.87
N VAL A 211 -2.66 -3.52 -13.23
CA VAL A 211 -1.60 -4.51 -13.35
C VAL A 211 -0.44 -4.05 -12.49
N ASP A 212 0.04 -4.90 -11.59
CA ASP A 212 1.32 -4.74 -10.90
C ASP A 212 2.33 -5.75 -11.48
N ASN A 213 3.41 -5.25 -12.08
CA ASN A 213 4.50 -6.07 -12.62
C ASN A 213 5.79 -6.02 -11.78
N GLY A 214 5.67 -5.66 -10.51
CA GLY A 214 6.76 -5.56 -9.54
C GLY A 214 7.16 -4.12 -9.29
N LYS A 215 7.68 -3.45 -10.33
CA LYS A 215 8.15 -2.04 -10.24
C LYS A 215 7.24 -1.04 -10.93
N VAL A 216 6.28 -1.49 -11.74
CA VAL A 216 5.35 -0.61 -12.44
C VAL A 216 3.92 -1.06 -12.18
N ILE A 217 3.11 -0.13 -11.69
CA ILE A 217 1.68 -0.31 -11.50
C ILE A 217 0.95 0.55 -12.52
N THR A 218 0.31 -0.08 -13.49
CA THR A 218 -0.55 0.61 -14.46
C THR A 218 -2.00 0.33 -14.15
N THR A 219 -2.86 1.34 -14.17
CA THR A 219 -4.30 1.20 -13.95
C THR A 219 -5.09 1.52 -15.21
N ALA A 220 -6.31 1.00 -15.28
CA ALA A 220 -7.29 1.39 -16.29
C ALA A 220 -7.80 2.82 -16.03
N GLY A 221 -9.02 3.15 -16.48
CA GLY A 221 -9.54 4.51 -16.39
C GLY A 221 -9.94 4.94 -14.97
N ILE A 222 -9.69 6.21 -14.66
CA ILE A 222 -10.38 7.02 -13.65
C ILE A 222 -10.51 6.33 -12.29
N SER A 223 -11.63 5.63 -12.03
CA SER A 223 -11.88 4.97 -10.75
C SER A 223 -10.88 3.85 -10.46
N ALA A 224 -10.34 3.20 -11.48
CA ALA A 224 -9.32 2.18 -11.31
C ALA A 224 -7.99 2.75 -10.79
N GLY A 225 -7.76 4.06 -10.96
CA GLY A 225 -6.63 4.77 -10.36
C GLY A 225 -6.68 4.75 -8.83
N ILE A 226 -7.87 4.90 -8.25
CA ILE A 226 -8.08 4.85 -6.79
C ILE A 226 -7.72 3.46 -6.26
N ASP A 227 -8.20 2.41 -6.93
CA ASP A 227 -7.88 1.03 -6.51
C ASP A 227 -6.41 0.67 -6.68
N GLY A 228 -5.78 1.14 -7.75
CA GLY A 228 -4.34 0.96 -7.96
C GLY A 228 -3.52 1.72 -6.91
N ALA A 229 -3.97 2.90 -6.48
CA ALA A 229 -3.33 3.64 -5.39
C ALA A 229 -3.49 2.91 -4.06
N LEU A 230 -4.69 2.38 -3.75
CA LEU A 230 -4.91 1.55 -2.55
C LEU A 230 -4.07 0.27 -2.59
N HIS A 231 -3.85 -0.30 -3.79
CA HIS A 231 -2.93 -1.40 -3.98
C HIS A 231 -1.47 -1.00 -3.70
N LEU A 232 -1.02 0.15 -4.19
CA LEU A 232 0.31 0.68 -3.89
C LEU A 232 0.50 0.91 -2.38
N VAL A 233 -0.50 1.47 -1.69
CA VAL A 233 -0.50 1.57 -0.22
C VAL A 233 -0.39 0.19 0.42
N ALA A 234 -1.20 -0.78 -0.02
CA ALA A 234 -1.16 -2.14 0.54
C ALA A 234 0.21 -2.81 0.34
N LYS A 235 0.82 -2.63 -0.83
CA LYS A 235 2.14 -3.15 -1.20
C LYS A 235 3.24 -2.55 -0.33
N LEU A 236 3.22 -1.23 -0.13
CA LEU A 236 4.30 -0.54 0.58
C LEU A 236 4.05 -0.52 2.08
N LYS A 237 2.89 -0.04 2.53
CA LYS A 237 2.55 0.22 3.94
C LYS A 237 1.70 -0.88 4.59
N GLY A 238 1.32 -1.90 3.83
CA GLY A 238 0.56 -3.06 4.31
C GLY A 238 -0.95 -2.92 4.16
N LEU A 239 -1.65 -4.06 4.06
CA LEU A 239 -3.09 -4.11 3.80
C LEU A 239 -3.93 -3.43 4.89
N ALA A 240 -3.49 -3.47 6.15
CA ALA A 240 -4.18 -2.80 7.25
C ALA A 240 -4.26 -1.29 7.04
N VAL A 241 -3.16 -0.67 6.60
CA VAL A 241 -3.09 0.77 6.30
C VAL A 241 -3.97 1.10 5.11
N ALA A 242 -3.93 0.30 4.04
CA ALA A 242 -4.80 0.51 2.87
C ALA A 242 -6.30 0.43 3.22
N ARG A 243 -6.70 -0.51 4.08
CA ARG A 243 -8.08 -0.60 4.57
C ARG A 243 -8.48 0.57 5.47
N LEU A 244 -7.58 1.03 6.33
CA LEU A 244 -7.78 2.22 7.14
C LEU A 244 -7.98 3.47 6.27
N VAL A 245 -7.16 3.65 5.23
CA VAL A 245 -7.29 4.74 4.26
C VAL A 245 -8.64 4.66 3.54
N ALA A 246 -9.01 3.49 3.02
CA ALA A 246 -10.31 3.30 2.37
C ALA A 246 -11.48 3.62 3.32
N TYR A 247 -11.40 3.20 4.59
CA TYR A 247 -12.39 3.52 5.62
C TYR A 247 -12.49 5.03 5.88
N ASN A 248 -11.35 5.72 6.04
CA ASN A 248 -11.32 7.16 6.31
C ASN A 248 -11.82 8.00 5.12
N MET A 249 -11.67 7.48 3.91
CA MET A 249 -12.21 8.08 2.68
C MET A 249 -13.67 7.70 2.40
N GLU A 250 -14.29 6.86 3.23
CA GLU A 250 -15.62 6.27 2.99
C GLU A 250 -15.70 5.54 1.62
N TYR A 251 -14.59 4.91 1.21
CA TYR A 251 -14.48 4.16 -0.03
C TYR A 251 -14.90 2.69 0.15
N ASP A 252 -16.13 2.51 0.62
CA ASP A 252 -16.63 1.26 1.24
C ASP A 252 -16.76 0.05 0.30
N LYS A 253 -16.75 0.27 -1.01
CA LYS A 253 -16.93 -0.80 -2.02
C LYS A 253 -15.62 -1.33 -2.59
N TRP A 254 -14.49 -0.94 -2.00
CA TRP A 254 -13.19 -1.43 -2.42
C TRP A 254 -13.09 -2.95 -2.27
N LYS A 255 -12.60 -3.62 -3.32
CA LYS A 255 -12.26 -5.04 -3.30
C LYS A 255 -10.74 -5.21 -3.38
N PRO A 256 -10.07 -5.51 -2.26
CA PRO A 256 -8.62 -5.71 -2.23
C PRO A 256 -8.18 -6.77 -3.24
N GLY A 257 -7.18 -6.45 -4.05
CA GLY A 257 -6.60 -7.38 -5.03
C GLY A 257 -7.41 -7.60 -6.30
N GLU A 258 -8.43 -6.78 -6.61
CA GLU A 258 -9.20 -6.84 -7.87
C GLU A 258 -8.42 -6.29 -9.09
N GLY A 259 -7.18 -6.75 -9.27
CA GLY A 259 -6.29 -6.46 -10.39
C GLY A 259 -5.45 -7.68 -10.77
N LEU A 260 -4.53 -7.52 -11.71
CA LEU A 260 -3.56 -8.55 -12.07
C LEU A 260 -2.22 -8.27 -11.38
N ILE A 261 -1.91 -9.05 -10.35
CA ILE A 261 -0.68 -8.90 -9.56
C ILE A 261 0.29 -10.00 -10.00
N LEU A 262 1.38 -9.59 -10.66
CA LEU A 262 2.44 -10.48 -11.11
C LEU A 262 3.68 -10.42 -10.20
N SER A 263 3.67 -9.51 -9.23
CA SER A 263 4.77 -9.34 -8.29
C SER A 263 4.75 -10.44 -7.22
N GLU A 264 5.93 -10.80 -6.72
CA GLU A 264 6.08 -11.84 -5.67
C GLU A 264 5.66 -11.33 -4.29
N ASP A 265 5.73 -10.02 -4.07
CA ASP A 265 5.35 -9.31 -2.84
C ASP A 265 3.85 -8.96 -2.81
N ASN A 266 2.99 -9.93 -3.12
CA ASN A 266 1.54 -9.74 -3.13
C ASN A 266 1.02 -9.43 -1.70
N PRO A 267 0.49 -8.22 -1.43
CA PRO A 267 0.10 -7.80 -0.08
C PRO A 267 -1.21 -8.43 0.41
N TYR A 268 -1.90 -9.22 -0.42
CA TYR A 268 -3.19 -9.83 -0.11
C TYR A 268 -3.08 -11.30 0.29
N ASP A 269 -1.90 -11.91 0.17
CA ASP A 269 -1.66 -13.28 0.63
C ASP A 269 -1.43 -13.31 2.15
N ILE A 270 -2.49 -13.01 2.90
CA ILE A 270 -2.49 -13.02 4.36
C ILE A 270 -3.17 -14.29 4.90
N PRO A 271 -2.63 -14.94 5.96
CA PRO A 271 -3.28 -16.08 6.57
C PRO A 271 -4.67 -15.71 7.10
N ILE A 272 -5.70 -16.43 6.66
CA ILE A 272 -7.06 -16.27 7.19
C ILE A 272 -7.16 -17.04 8.50
N LEU A 273 -7.46 -16.33 9.59
CA LEU A 273 -7.65 -16.93 10.90
C LEU A 273 -8.92 -17.78 10.93
N SER A 274 -8.87 -18.95 11.57
CA SER A 274 -10.06 -19.77 11.77
C SER A 274 -11.09 -19.02 12.61
N ARG A 275 -12.38 -19.30 12.41
CA ARG A 275 -13.44 -18.69 13.22
C ARG A 275 -13.24 -18.95 14.72
N GLU A 276 -12.75 -20.13 15.05
CA GLU A 276 -12.40 -20.52 16.43
C GLU A 276 -11.33 -19.59 17.00
N THR A 277 -10.29 -19.29 16.22
CA THR A 277 -9.21 -18.37 16.63
C THR A 277 -9.72 -16.94 16.76
N LEU A 278 -10.45 -16.45 15.76
CA LEU A 278 -10.94 -15.07 15.75
C LEU A 278 -11.91 -14.79 16.91
N THR A 279 -12.69 -15.80 17.30
CA THR A 279 -13.59 -15.68 18.46
C THR A 279 -12.86 -15.63 19.82
N MET A 280 -11.59 -16.03 19.90
CA MET A 280 -10.78 -15.88 21.12
C MET A 280 -10.48 -14.42 21.47
N TYR A 281 -10.49 -13.53 20.48
CA TYR A 281 -10.33 -12.09 20.67
C TYR A 281 -11.61 -11.41 21.19
N GLU A 282 -12.78 -12.03 21.04
CA GLU A 282 -14.02 -11.39 21.46
C GLU A 282 -14.10 -11.25 22.97
N GLY A 283 -14.62 -10.12 23.44
CA GLY A 283 -14.79 -9.84 24.86
C GLY A 283 -14.97 -8.36 25.13
N THR A 284 -15.17 -8.03 26.40
CA THR A 284 -15.18 -6.64 26.85
C THR A 284 -13.77 -6.30 27.32
N TYR A 285 -13.24 -5.15 26.91
CA TYR A 285 -11.91 -4.68 27.29
C TYR A 285 -12.03 -3.32 27.97
N GLU A 286 -11.18 -3.08 28.96
CA GLU A 286 -10.92 -1.72 29.42
C GLU A 286 -10.38 -0.88 28.27
N VAL A 287 -10.73 0.40 28.19
CA VAL A 287 -10.06 1.33 27.29
C VAL A 287 -9.75 2.63 28.03
N GLU A 288 -9.02 3.52 27.37
CA GLU A 288 -8.60 4.77 27.96
C GLU A 288 -9.78 5.64 28.43
N GLY A 289 -9.56 6.38 29.53
CA GLY A 289 -10.61 7.17 30.16
C GLY A 289 -11.65 6.37 30.95
N GLY A 290 -11.35 5.10 31.31
CA GLY A 290 -12.23 4.25 32.12
C GLY A 290 -13.46 3.73 31.37
N LYS A 291 -13.51 3.90 30.05
CA LYS A 291 -14.56 3.34 29.19
C LYS A 291 -14.33 1.84 28.98
N LYS A 292 -15.30 1.19 28.34
CA LYS A 292 -15.21 -0.21 27.91
C LYS A 292 -15.43 -0.31 26.41
N ALA A 293 -14.65 -1.16 25.76
CA ALA A 293 -14.88 -1.59 24.38
C ALA A 293 -15.38 -3.03 24.36
N ILE A 294 -16.41 -3.31 23.56
CA ILE A 294 -16.77 -4.68 23.24
C ILE A 294 -16.13 -5.03 21.90
N VAL A 295 -15.19 -5.98 21.91
CA VAL A 295 -14.55 -6.51 20.70
C VAL A 295 -15.30 -7.75 20.25
N VAL A 296 -15.57 -7.81 18.96
CA VAL A 296 -16.38 -8.85 18.31
C VAL A 296 -15.78 -9.21 16.96
N ALA A 297 -15.89 -10.48 16.57
CA ALA A 297 -15.27 -10.96 15.34
C ALA A 297 -16.20 -10.76 14.13
N GLY A 298 -15.70 -10.10 13.08
CA GLY A 298 -16.43 -9.87 11.83
C GLY A 298 -16.73 -11.15 11.05
N GLU A 299 -17.62 -11.10 10.06
CA GLU A 299 -18.03 -12.29 9.30
C GLU A 299 -17.01 -12.70 8.24
N GLU A 300 -16.25 -11.75 7.70
CA GLU A 300 -15.28 -11.98 6.62
C GLU A 300 -13.85 -11.62 7.02
N GLY A 301 -12.91 -12.45 6.56
CA GLY A 301 -11.48 -12.28 6.77
C GLY A 301 -11.07 -12.24 8.24
N ASN A 302 -10.03 -11.45 8.54
CA ASN A 302 -9.46 -11.32 9.88
C ASN A 302 -9.98 -10.10 10.65
N THR A 303 -11.05 -9.44 10.18
CA THR A 303 -11.52 -8.18 10.75
C THR A 303 -12.17 -8.39 12.11
N LEU A 304 -11.77 -7.59 13.09
CA LEU A 304 -12.49 -7.43 14.37
C LEU A 304 -13.23 -6.09 14.34
N TYR A 305 -14.24 -5.93 15.19
CA TYR A 305 -14.88 -4.64 15.44
C TYR A 305 -14.84 -4.31 16.92
N ALA A 306 -14.58 -3.05 17.23
CA ALA A 306 -14.68 -2.49 18.58
C ALA A 306 -15.96 -1.66 18.70
N ILE A 307 -16.71 -1.87 19.78
CA ILE A 307 -17.92 -1.13 20.11
C ILE A 307 -17.68 -0.31 21.38
N ILE A 308 -17.62 1.01 21.25
CA ILE A 308 -17.45 1.95 22.37
C ILE A 308 -18.61 2.94 22.34
N GLU A 309 -19.40 3.00 23.41
CA GLU A 309 -20.52 3.97 23.53
C GLU A 309 -21.47 3.97 22.31
N ASN A 310 -21.75 2.79 21.75
CA ASN A 310 -22.56 2.55 20.53
C ASN A 310 -21.91 2.94 19.19
N ARG A 311 -20.68 3.46 19.16
CA ARG A 311 -19.90 3.56 17.93
C ARG A 311 -19.26 2.22 17.63
N VAL A 312 -19.40 1.76 16.39
CA VAL A 312 -18.74 0.56 15.87
C VAL A 312 -17.60 1.00 14.96
N SER A 313 -16.39 0.57 15.30
CA SER A 313 -15.17 0.86 14.52
C SER A 313 -14.50 -0.46 14.12
N PRO A 314 -14.06 -0.63 12.86
CA PRO A 314 -13.26 -1.79 12.47
C PRO A 314 -11.88 -1.75 13.12
N LEU A 315 -11.33 -2.93 13.38
CA LEU A 315 -9.92 -3.15 13.71
C LEU A 315 -9.29 -3.94 12.55
N PHE A 316 -8.28 -3.35 11.92
CA PHE A 316 -7.66 -3.86 10.70
C PHE A 316 -6.47 -4.77 11.05
N TYR A 317 -6.55 -6.04 10.67
CA TYR A 317 -5.51 -7.03 10.94
C TYR A 317 -4.19 -6.68 10.24
N ILE A 318 -3.09 -6.65 11.01
CA ILE A 318 -1.72 -6.48 10.51
C ILE A 318 -1.05 -7.85 10.39
N SER A 319 -0.81 -8.50 11.53
CA SER A 319 -0.21 -9.84 11.63
C SER A 319 -0.36 -10.41 13.04
N LYS A 320 -0.57 -11.72 13.18
CA LYS A 320 -0.70 -12.41 14.47
C LYS A 320 -1.73 -11.72 15.40
N ASP A 321 -1.24 -11.05 16.44
CA ASP A 321 -2.03 -10.40 17.49
C ASP A 321 -2.12 -8.88 17.30
N HIS A 322 -1.61 -8.36 16.18
CA HIS A 322 -1.49 -6.94 15.87
C HIS A 322 -2.61 -6.47 14.95
N TYR A 323 -3.26 -5.38 15.35
CA TYR A 323 -4.36 -4.75 14.65
C TYR A 323 -4.18 -3.22 14.63
N LEU A 324 -4.67 -2.53 13.61
CA LEU A 324 -4.85 -1.07 13.62
C LEU A 324 -6.28 -0.72 14.00
N ASN A 325 -6.49 0.30 14.83
CA ASN A 325 -7.81 0.90 15.01
C ASN A 325 -8.10 1.95 13.91
N GLU A 326 -9.28 2.57 13.99
CA GLU A 326 -9.73 3.60 13.05
C GLU A 326 -8.93 4.91 13.08
N ARG A 327 -8.03 5.07 14.06
CA ARG A 327 -7.12 6.23 14.16
C ARG A 327 -5.71 5.91 13.69
N GLY A 328 -5.44 4.67 13.28
CA GLY A 328 -4.09 4.22 12.93
C GLY A 328 -3.22 3.85 14.13
N ASP A 329 -3.80 3.76 15.33
CA ASP A 329 -3.08 3.24 16.50
C ASP A 329 -2.94 1.72 16.39
N GLU A 330 -1.72 1.21 16.60
CA GLU A 330 -1.48 -0.21 16.70
C GLU A 330 -1.97 -0.76 18.06
N LEU A 331 -2.69 -1.86 18.00
CA LEU A 331 -3.20 -2.63 19.13
C LEU A 331 -2.56 -4.01 19.10
N VAL A 332 -1.93 -4.41 20.20
CA VAL A 332 -1.34 -5.74 20.36
C VAL A 332 -2.13 -6.51 21.41
N PHE A 333 -2.79 -7.58 21.02
CA PHE A 333 -3.49 -8.47 21.95
C PHE A 333 -2.50 -9.40 22.67
N LEU A 334 -2.69 -9.56 23.98
CA LEU A 334 -1.79 -10.29 24.86
C LEU A 334 -2.46 -11.58 25.34
N TRP A 335 -1.76 -12.70 25.18
CA TRP A 335 -2.26 -14.03 25.52
C TRP A 335 -1.77 -14.52 26.88
N GLU A 336 -2.66 -15.20 27.62
CA GLU A 336 -2.34 -16.01 28.80
C GLU A 336 -2.81 -17.45 28.54
N GLY A 337 -1.85 -18.32 28.22
CA GLY A 337 -2.15 -19.69 27.78
C GLY A 337 -2.87 -19.68 26.43
N ASN A 338 -4.12 -20.15 26.40
CA ASN A 338 -4.94 -20.25 25.19
C ASN A 338 -6.04 -19.18 25.10
N LYS A 339 -5.93 -18.10 25.88
CA LYS A 339 -6.93 -17.02 25.90
C LYS A 339 -6.25 -15.66 25.79
N VAL A 340 -6.86 -14.76 25.02
CA VAL A 340 -6.53 -13.35 25.06
C VAL A 340 -6.95 -12.78 26.42
N ALA A 341 -6.04 -12.15 27.14
CA ALA A 341 -6.23 -11.63 28.50
C ALA A 341 -6.22 -10.09 28.57
N ALA A 342 -5.56 -9.43 27.62
CA ALA A 342 -5.45 -7.98 27.56
C ALA A 342 -5.12 -7.52 26.13
N TYR A 343 -5.06 -6.21 25.92
CA TYR A 343 -4.34 -5.62 24.80
C TYR A 343 -3.48 -4.45 25.27
N THR A 344 -2.59 -3.97 24.41
CA THR A 344 -1.78 -2.78 24.64
C THR A 344 -1.62 -1.94 23.38
N ARG A 345 -1.22 -0.67 23.53
CA ARG A 345 -0.92 0.30 22.45
C ARG A 345 0.55 0.71 22.41
N ASP A 346 1.30 0.38 23.46
CA ASP A 346 2.70 0.72 23.69
C ASP A 346 3.29 -0.31 24.68
N ASP A 347 4.56 -0.21 25.07
CA ASP A 347 5.13 -1.16 26.02
C ASP A 347 4.71 -0.90 27.49
N GLU A 348 4.01 0.19 27.77
CA GLU A 348 3.80 0.70 29.12
C GLU A 348 2.41 0.38 29.70
N LYS A 349 1.36 0.47 28.89
CA LYS A 349 -0.03 0.44 29.38
C LYS A 349 -0.82 -0.76 28.88
N ARG A 350 -1.29 -1.60 29.81
CA ARG A 350 -2.11 -2.77 29.51
C ARG A 350 -3.58 -2.53 29.86
N PHE A 351 -4.45 -2.93 28.94
CA PHE A 351 -5.89 -2.82 29.06
C PHE A 351 -6.50 -4.21 29.19
N LYS A 352 -7.11 -4.51 30.34
CA LYS A 352 -7.54 -5.88 30.65
C LYS A 352 -8.78 -6.29 29.87
N LYS A 353 -8.83 -7.55 29.50
CA LYS A 353 -10.06 -8.23 29.10
C LYS A 353 -10.88 -8.57 30.34
N LEU A 354 -12.14 -8.16 30.33
CA LEU A 354 -13.11 -8.35 31.39
C LEU A 354 -13.93 -9.62 31.14
N ASN A 355 -14.24 -10.36 32.20
CA ASN A 355 -15.01 -11.61 32.16
C ASN A 355 -16.54 -11.39 32.02
N ASP A 356 -16.96 -10.48 31.12
CA ASP A 356 -18.36 -10.14 30.89
C ASP A 356 -18.94 -10.90 29.66
N GLN A 357 -20.20 -11.34 29.72
CA GLN A 357 -20.84 -12.06 28.60
C GLN A 357 -21.20 -11.10 27.45
N ILE A 358 -20.65 -11.35 26.26
CA ILE A 358 -20.85 -10.55 25.02
C ILE A 358 -22.10 -10.93 24.20
N LYS A 359 -22.99 -11.79 24.71
CA LYS A 359 -24.13 -12.36 23.94
C LYS A 359 -25.01 -11.30 23.25
N ASN A 360 -25.19 -10.12 23.84
CA ASN A 360 -26.05 -9.06 23.29
C ASN A 360 -25.33 -8.13 22.28
N ALA A 361 -24.00 -8.22 22.14
CA ALA A 361 -23.22 -7.32 21.29
C ALA A 361 -23.16 -7.78 19.83
N ARG A 362 -23.15 -9.09 19.56
CA ARG A 362 -23.16 -9.62 18.19
C ARG A 362 -24.39 -9.17 17.38
N ASN A 363 -25.57 -9.12 18.02
CA ASN A 363 -26.80 -8.62 17.37
C ASN A 363 -26.72 -7.15 16.96
N ARG A 364 -25.81 -6.35 17.54
CA ARG A 364 -25.63 -4.95 17.17
C ARG A 364 -24.84 -4.80 15.86
N ILE A 365 -23.88 -5.68 15.58
CA ILE A 365 -23.10 -5.65 14.33
C ILE A 365 -24.01 -5.99 13.14
N ILE A 366 -24.83 -7.04 13.29
CA ILE A 366 -25.73 -7.54 12.24
C ILE A 366 -26.74 -6.48 11.79
N ASN A 367 -27.15 -5.58 12.68
CA ASN A 367 -28.13 -4.53 12.37
C ASN A 367 -27.52 -3.27 11.73
N ILE A 368 -26.19 -3.14 11.63
CA ILE A 368 -25.52 -1.92 11.14
C ILE A 368 -25.08 -2.05 9.67
N GLY A 369 -25.16 -3.26 9.09
CA GLY A 369 -25.05 -3.43 7.63
C GLY A 369 -23.65 -3.14 7.05
N PHE A 370 -22.60 -3.49 7.79
CA PHE A 370 -21.23 -3.52 7.28
C PHE A 370 -20.86 -4.92 6.79
#